data_AF-A0A7X4EJG1-F1
#
_entry.id   AF-A0A7X4EJG1-F1
#
_cell.length_a   1.000
_cell.length_b   1.000
_cell.length_c   1.000
_cell.angle_alpha   90.00
_cell.angle_beta   90.00
_cell.angle_gamma   90.00
#
_symmetry.space_group_name_H-M   'P 1'
#
loop_
_entity.id
_entity.type
_entity.pdbx_description
1 polymer ?
#
loop_
_entity_poly.entity_id
_entity_poly.type
_entity_poly.pdbx_seq_one_letter_code
_entity_poly.pdbx_strand_id
1 'polypeptide(L)'
;MSTVLYILTTAVYICPASGQNQRSLRPLRSLGAGSELTASVSLGDVNGDGALDVVVANGRHWPGQNRVYLNDGSAAFTLARRLGEEEAGTYAVPLADFDGDGDLDVAVGNDRTRNLVFLNDGSGRFQRGATFGSPSSTRSLTLADLDGDGHTDILAVNRGRQNFIFQGDGAG
;
A
#
# COMPACT_ATOMS: atom_id res chain seq x y z
N MET A 1 -39.42 55.30 -1.87
CA MET A 1 -39.12 54.10 -2.68
C MET A 1 -37.62 53.88 -2.59
N SER A 2 -37.03 52.83 -2.04
CA SER A 2 -37.47 51.73 -1.19
C SER A 2 -36.20 51.30 -0.45
N THR A 3 -36.29 51.08 0.86
CA THR A 3 -35.26 50.39 1.63
C THR A 3 -35.32 48.90 1.30
N VAL A 4 -34.19 48.25 1.02
CA VAL A 4 -34.10 46.78 1.01
C VAL A 4 -32.87 46.33 1.81
N LEU A 5 -33.14 45.35 2.67
CA LEU A 5 -32.32 44.71 3.68
C LEU A 5 -31.66 43.42 3.13
N TYR A 6 -30.50 43.07 3.69
CA TYR A 6 -29.55 42.00 3.33
C TYR A 6 -29.99 40.57 3.72
N ILE A 7 -29.28 39.54 3.23
CA ILE A 7 -28.55 38.52 4.04
C ILE A 7 -27.62 37.67 3.14
N LEU A 8 -26.37 37.51 3.60
CA LEU A 8 -25.34 36.56 3.16
C LEU A 8 -25.57 35.19 3.81
N THR A 9 -25.42 34.09 3.08
CA THR A 9 -25.30 32.75 3.69
C THR A 9 -24.00 32.07 3.26
N THR A 10 -22.91 32.45 3.91
CA THR A 10 -21.80 31.53 4.17
C THR A 10 -22.25 30.62 5.31
N ALA A 11 -22.35 29.32 5.08
CA ALA A 11 -22.61 28.38 6.16
C ALA A 11 -21.36 28.29 7.05
N VAL A 12 -21.33 29.10 8.12
CA VAL A 12 -20.40 28.93 9.22
C VAL A 12 -21.02 27.91 10.18
N TYR A 13 -20.46 26.71 10.22
CA TYR A 13 -20.84 25.71 11.22
C TYR A 13 -20.24 26.11 12.57
N ILE A 14 -21.02 26.79 13.42
CA ILE A 14 -20.67 27.02 14.82
C ILE A 14 -21.19 25.82 15.62
N CYS A 15 -20.28 24.94 16.04
CA CYS A 15 -20.60 23.87 16.97
C CYS A 15 -20.68 24.45 18.40
N PRO A 16 -21.81 24.37 19.11
CA PRO A 16 -21.86 24.78 20.51
C PRO A 16 -21.03 23.82 21.35
N ALA A 17 -20.07 24.36 22.09
CA ALA A 17 -19.24 23.60 23.01
C ALA A 17 -20.07 23.13 24.21
N SER A 18 -20.53 21.87 24.18
CA SER A 18 -21.00 21.19 25.39
C SER A 18 -20.58 19.73 25.39
N GLY A 19 -19.67 19.38 26.30
CA GLY A 19 -19.47 18.02 26.80
C GLY A 19 -18.46 17.17 26.03
N GLN A 20 -17.26 17.04 26.61
CA GLN A 20 -16.27 15.99 26.33
C GLN A 20 -15.84 15.87 24.85
N ASN A 21 -14.86 16.68 24.46
CA ASN A 21 -14.05 16.46 23.26
C ASN A 21 -13.21 15.18 23.39
N GLN A 22 -13.84 14.02 23.31
CA GLN A 22 -13.14 12.78 22.98
C GLN A 22 -13.48 12.44 21.53
N ARG A 23 -12.69 13.00 20.61
CA ARG A 23 -12.61 12.54 19.22
C ARG A 23 -11.99 11.14 19.22
N SER A 24 -12.79 10.14 19.61
CA SER A 24 -12.36 8.75 19.61
C SER A 24 -12.51 8.18 18.20
N LEU A 25 -11.42 7.67 17.65
CA LEU A 25 -11.49 6.84 16.45
C LEU A 25 -12.12 5.51 16.87
N ARG A 26 -13.19 5.12 16.18
CA ARG A 26 -13.81 3.81 16.34
C ARG A 26 -13.52 2.98 15.09
N PRO A 27 -13.26 1.67 15.23
CA PRO A 27 -13.14 0.80 14.07
C PRO A 27 -14.43 0.86 13.23
N LEU A 28 -14.29 1.22 11.95
CA LEU A 28 -15.40 1.20 11.00
C LEU A 28 -15.59 -0.22 10.43
N ARG A 29 -14.47 -0.86 10.08
CA ARG A 29 -14.36 -2.20 9.48
C ARG A 29 -13.06 -2.86 9.93
N SER A 30 -13.00 -4.18 9.80
CA SER A 30 -11.80 -4.99 10.01
C SER A 30 -11.38 -5.63 8.69
N LEU A 31 -10.06 -5.72 8.48
CA LEU A 31 -9.45 -6.43 7.35
C LEU A 31 -8.71 -7.67 7.88
N GLY A 32 -8.83 -8.78 7.16
CA GLY A 32 -8.23 -10.07 7.56
C GLY A 32 -9.07 -10.88 8.55
N ALA A 33 -8.56 -12.05 8.92
CA ALA A 33 -9.21 -12.99 9.84
C ALA A 33 -8.71 -12.84 11.29
N GLY A 34 -7.73 -11.96 11.53
CA GLY A 34 -7.12 -11.75 12.86
C GLY A 34 -6.13 -12.84 13.27
N SER A 35 -5.95 -13.86 12.44
CA SER A 35 -4.89 -14.89 12.58
C SER A 35 -3.67 -14.58 11.73
N GLU A 36 -3.79 -13.72 10.71
CA GLU A 36 -2.66 -13.28 9.91
C GLU A 36 -1.69 -12.41 10.71
N LEU A 37 -0.40 -12.66 10.52
CA LEU A 37 0.68 -11.89 11.14
C LEU A 37 1.05 -10.70 10.26
N THR A 38 0.14 -9.73 10.17
CA THR A 38 0.31 -8.54 9.34
C THR A 38 1.41 -7.62 9.90
N ALA A 39 2.37 -7.25 9.06
CA ALA A 39 3.51 -6.41 9.42
C ALA A 39 3.41 -4.99 8.87
N SER A 40 2.76 -4.82 7.71
CA SER A 40 2.63 -3.54 7.02
C SER A 40 1.46 -3.55 6.04
N VAL A 41 1.03 -2.37 5.62
CA VAL A 41 0.02 -2.15 4.57
C VAL A 41 0.45 -1.02 3.65
N SER A 42 -0.03 -1.03 2.41
CA SER A 42 0.10 0.07 1.45
C SER A 42 -1.25 0.35 0.78
N LEU A 43 -1.47 1.61 0.42
CA LEU A 43 -2.70 2.10 -0.20
C LEU A 43 -2.40 2.56 -1.62
N GLY A 44 -3.24 2.18 -2.57
CA GLY A 44 -3.16 2.59 -3.97
C GLY A 44 -4.40 2.11 -4.73
N ASP A 45 -4.77 2.80 -5.80
CA ASP A 45 -5.79 2.33 -6.73
C ASP A 45 -5.16 1.26 -7.63
N VAL A 46 -5.33 -0.03 -7.28
CA VAL A 46 -4.65 -1.12 -7.99
C VAL A 46 -5.54 -1.76 -9.05
N ASN A 47 -6.80 -1.34 -9.18
CA ASN A 47 -7.73 -1.85 -10.19
C ASN A 47 -8.27 -0.76 -11.13
N GLY A 48 -7.78 0.48 -11.01
CA GLY A 48 -8.10 1.61 -11.88
C GLY A 48 -9.53 2.14 -11.70
N ASP A 49 -10.19 1.86 -10.57
CA ASP A 49 -11.58 2.25 -10.35
C ASP A 49 -11.73 3.61 -9.62
N GLY A 50 -10.61 4.24 -9.26
CA GLY A 50 -10.54 5.52 -8.58
C GLY A 50 -10.67 5.44 -7.05
N ALA A 51 -10.92 4.26 -6.48
CA ALA A 51 -10.89 4.03 -5.05
C ALA A 51 -9.52 3.52 -4.59
N LEU A 52 -9.10 3.91 -3.38
CA LEU A 52 -7.88 3.35 -2.80
C LEU A 52 -8.16 1.95 -2.26
N ASP A 53 -7.37 1.00 -2.73
CA ASP A 53 -7.30 -0.39 -2.28
C ASP A 53 -6.19 -0.57 -1.23
N VAL A 54 -6.13 -1.77 -0.64
CA VAL A 54 -5.13 -2.10 0.39
C VAL A 54 -4.34 -3.35 -0.01
N VAL A 55 -3.00 -3.23 -0.05
CA VAL A 55 -2.08 -4.37 -0.14
C VAL A 55 -1.48 -4.63 1.24
N VAL A 56 -1.49 -5.88 1.69
CA VAL A 56 -1.02 -6.26 3.04
C VAL A 56 0.18 -7.21 3.01
N ALA A 57 1.19 -6.87 3.82
CA ALA A 57 2.34 -7.72 4.11
C ALA A 57 2.02 -8.63 5.29
N ASN A 58 1.99 -9.94 5.07
CA ASN A 58 1.69 -10.95 6.09
C ASN A 58 2.88 -11.88 6.38
N GLY A 59 2.74 -12.64 7.46
CA GLY A 59 3.65 -13.71 7.87
C GLY A 59 4.70 -13.27 8.89
N ARG A 60 5.34 -12.12 8.70
CA ARG A 60 6.39 -11.62 9.60
C ARG A 60 7.53 -12.63 9.80
N HIS A 61 7.59 -13.35 10.94
CA HIS A 61 8.62 -14.37 11.18
C HIS A 61 8.24 -15.78 10.71
N TRP A 62 7.00 -15.98 10.27
CA TRP A 62 6.45 -17.25 9.79
C TRP A 62 5.88 -17.04 8.38
N PRO A 63 5.95 -18.02 7.47
CA PRO A 63 5.34 -17.86 6.15
C PRO A 63 3.85 -17.54 6.25
N GLY A 64 3.40 -16.58 5.46
CA GLY A 64 1.98 -16.26 5.31
C GLY A 64 1.70 -15.61 3.96
N GLN A 65 0.46 -15.74 3.51
CA GLN A 65 0.01 -15.22 2.22
C GLN A 65 -0.24 -13.70 2.30
N ASN A 66 0.45 -12.93 1.47
CA ASN A 66 0.14 -11.52 1.24
C ASN A 66 -1.20 -11.38 0.52
N ARG A 67 -1.97 -10.34 0.82
CA ARG A 67 -3.31 -10.14 0.25
C ARG A 67 -3.50 -8.74 -0.33
N VAL A 68 -4.44 -8.64 -1.26
CA VAL A 68 -4.93 -7.39 -1.85
C VAL A 68 -6.41 -7.29 -1.55
N TYR A 69 -6.86 -6.20 -0.96
CA TYR A 69 -8.25 -5.92 -0.65
C TYR A 69 -8.75 -4.79 -1.54
N LEU A 70 -9.70 -5.12 -2.43
CA LEU A 70 -10.31 -4.13 -3.33
C LEU A 70 -11.46 -3.41 -2.64
N ASN A 71 -11.49 -2.10 -2.76
CA ASN A 71 -12.44 -1.18 -2.16
C ASN A 71 -13.37 -0.61 -3.22
N ASP A 72 -14.68 -0.56 -2.94
CA ASP A 72 -15.67 0.03 -3.86
C ASP A 72 -15.85 1.56 -3.69
N GLY A 73 -14.90 2.23 -3.04
CA GLY A 73 -14.96 3.64 -2.69
C GLY A 73 -15.77 3.97 -1.43
N SER A 74 -16.49 3.01 -0.85
CA SER A 74 -17.25 3.20 0.40
C SER A 74 -16.51 2.71 1.65
N ALA A 75 -15.23 2.34 1.51
CA ALA A 75 -14.46 1.58 2.49
C ALA A 75 -15.09 0.19 2.78
N ALA A 76 -15.90 -0.32 1.84
CA ALA A 76 -16.36 -1.69 1.82
C ALA A 76 -15.40 -2.51 0.94
N PHE A 77 -14.53 -3.26 1.59
CA PHE A 77 -13.58 -4.11 0.90
C PHE A 77 -14.27 -5.40 0.47
N THR A 78 -14.56 -5.52 -0.82
CA THR A 78 -15.45 -6.55 -1.36
C THR A 78 -14.71 -7.82 -1.79
N LEU A 79 -13.41 -7.73 -2.06
CA LEU A 79 -12.61 -8.85 -2.56
C LEU A 79 -11.22 -8.88 -1.92
N ALA A 80 -10.86 -10.03 -1.34
CA ALA A 80 -9.51 -10.33 -0.88
C ALA A 80 -8.82 -11.31 -1.84
N ARG A 81 -7.89 -10.81 -2.66
CA ARG A 81 -7.05 -11.63 -3.54
C ARG A 81 -5.73 -11.98 -2.87
N ARG A 82 -5.09 -13.03 -3.35
CA ARG A 82 -3.69 -13.32 -3.01
C ARG A 82 -2.78 -12.42 -3.84
N LEU A 83 -1.72 -11.91 -3.24
CA LEU A 83 -0.60 -11.32 -3.97
C LEU A 83 0.39 -12.45 -4.27
N GLY A 84 0.32 -13.00 -5.48
CA GLY A 84 1.07 -14.21 -5.86
C GLY A 84 0.60 -15.49 -5.14
N GLU A 85 1.37 -16.56 -5.31
CA GLU A 85 1.14 -17.85 -4.63
C GLU A 85 2.19 -18.11 -3.53
N GLU A 86 3.09 -17.15 -3.33
CA GLU A 86 4.18 -17.23 -2.36
C GLU A 86 3.69 -16.96 -0.93
N GLU A 87 4.05 -17.87 -0.03
CA GLU A 87 3.97 -17.63 1.41
C GLU A 87 5.36 -17.33 1.96
N ALA A 88 5.52 -16.15 2.55
CA ALA A 88 6.79 -15.69 3.09
C ALA A 88 6.60 -14.85 4.35
N GLY A 89 7.71 -14.61 5.06
CA GLY A 89 7.75 -13.66 6.16
C GLY A 89 7.87 -12.24 5.64
N THR A 90 6.76 -11.61 5.26
CA THR A 90 6.78 -10.31 4.58
C THR A 90 6.75 -9.16 5.59
N TYR A 91 7.52 -8.10 5.32
CA TYR A 91 7.60 -6.89 6.14
C TYR A 91 7.23 -5.60 5.40
N ALA A 92 7.34 -5.57 4.08
CA ALA A 92 7.09 -4.38 3.28
C ALA A 92 6.45 -4.74 1.93
N VAL A 93 5.51 -3.91 1.48
CA VAL A 93 4.75 -4.05 0.23
C VAL A 93 4.52 -2.68 -0.47
N PRO A 94 5.53 -1.79 -0.60
CA PRO A 94 5.30 -0.50 -1.24
C PRO A 94 4.88 -0.66 -2.71
N LEU A 95 4.11 0.32 -3.19
CA LEU A 95 3.56 0.38 -4.55
C LEU A 95 4.30 1.41 -5.39
N ALA A 96 4.55 1.07 -6.65
CA ALA A 96 5.02 1.96 -7.71
C ALA A 96 4.73 1.31 -9.06
N ASP A 97 4.87 2.05 -10.15
CA ASP A 97 4.91 1.50 -11.50
C ASP A 97 6.37 1.07 -11.78
N PHE A 98 6.61 -0.25 -11.89
CA PHE A 98 7.95 -0.81 -12.08
C PHE A 98 8.25 -1.20 -13.53
N ASP A 99 7.22 -1.36 -14.38
CA ASP A 99 7.36 -1.72 -15.80
C ASP A 99 6.91 -0.63 -16.79
N GLY A 100 6.49 0.52 -16.28
CA GLY A 100 6.16 1.72 -17.04
C GLY A 100 4.81 1.65 -17.76
N ASP A 101 3.92 0.73 -17.40
CA ASP A 101 2.61 0.58 -18.02
C ASP A 101 1.53 1.50 -17.44
N GLY A 102 1.85 2.16 -16.32
CA GLY A 102 0.99 3.11 -15.62
C GLY A 102 0.15 2.49 -14.50
N ASP A 103 0.23 1.17 -14.30
CA ASP A 103 -0.47 0.46 -13.23
C ASP A 103 0.42 0.34 -11.97
N LEU A 104 -0.23 0.31 -10.79
CA LEU A 104 0.51 0.14 -9.53
C LEU A 104 0.90 -1.33 -9.31
N ASP A 105 2.20 -1.58 -9.32
CA ASP A 105 2.84 -2.84 -8.97
C ASP A 105 3.20 -2.91 -7.48
N VAL A 106 3.77 -4.04 -7.04
CA VAL A 106 4.17 -4.25 -5.64
C VAL A 106 5.60 -4.76 -5.53
N ALA A 107 6.47 -4.04 -4.81
CA ALA A 107 7.73 -4.59 -4.34
C ALA A 107 7.55 -5.23 -2.95
N VAL A 108 8.07 -6.44 -2.75
CA VAL A 108 7.86 -7.26 -1.55
C VAL A 108 9.18 -7.49 -0.82
N GLY A 109 9.26 -6.96 0.40
CA GLY A 109 10.41 -7.11 1.29
C GLY A 109 10.24 -8.30 2.23
N ASN A 110 11.05 -9.34 2.05
CA ASN A 110 10.90 -10.62 2.74
C ASN A 110 11.95 -10.88 3.84
N ASP A 111 11.59 -11.75 4.79
CA ASP A 111 12.47 -12.26 5.84
C ASP A 111 13.10 -13.59 5.43
N ARG A 112 14.43 -13.62 5.39
CA ARG A 112 15.28 -14.79 5.11
C ARG A 112 15.13 -15.40 3.71
N THR A 113 14.25 -14.87 2.86
CA THR A 113 14.11 -15.22 1.45
C THR A 113 14.45 -14.01 0.57
N ARG A 114 14.43 -14.19 -0.76
CA ARG A 114 14.65 -13.08 -1.69
C ARG A 114 13.44 -12.14 -1.71
N ASN A 115 13.68 -10.88 -2.03
CA ASN A 115 12.63 -9.92 -2.29
C ASN A 115 12.07 -10.14 -3.70
N LEU A 116 10.84 -9.71 -3.94
CA LEU A 116 10.10 -9.94 -5.18
C LEU A 116 9.47 -8.65 -5.68
N VAL A 117 9.26 -8.54 -6.99
CA VAL A 117 8.33 -7.58 -7.59
C VAL A 117 7.15 -8.37 -8.14
N PHE A 118 5.95 -7.84 -7.96
CA PHE A 118 4.73 -8.34 -8.57
C PHE A 118 4.15 -7.27 -9.47
N LEU A 119 3.95 -7.62 -10.73
CA LEU A 119 3.40 -6.75 -11.76
C LEU A 119 1.90 -6.89 -11.82
N ASN A 120 1.21 -5.77 -11.88
CA ASN A 120 -0.24 -5.68 -11.97
C ASN A 120 -0.69 -5.61 -13.44
N ASP A 121 -1.89 -6.06 -13.72
CA ASP A 121 -2.51 -5.92 -15.06
C ASP A 121 -3.53 -4.78 -15.13
N GLY A 122 -3.44 -3.84 -14.20
CA GLY A 122 -4.40 -2.74 -14.01
C GLY A 122 -5.76 -3.16 -13.45
N SER A 123 -6.01 -4.46 -13.24
CA SER A 123 -7.27 -4.97 -12.68
C SER A 123 -7.13 -5.52 -11.26
N GLY A 124 -5.97 -5.29 -10.64
CA GLY A 124 -5.57 -5.82 -9.34
C GLY A 124 -5.22 -7.31 -9.41
N ARG A 125 -4.80 -7.83 -10.57
CA ARG A 125 -4.28 -9.19 -10.72
C ARG A 125 -2.78 -9.11 -10.87
N PHE A 126 -2.10 -9.76 -9.94
CA PHE A 126 -0.66 -9.69 -9.84
C PHE A 126 0.00 -10.96 -10.34
N GLN A 127 1.03 -10.80 -11.15
CA GLN A 127 1.92 -11.87 -11.56
C GLN A 127 3.34 -11.59 -11.07
N ARG A 128 4.16 -12.64 -10.97
CA ARG A 128 5.53 -12.49 -10.51
C ARG A 128 6.40 -11.83 -11.59
N GLY A 129 7.00 -10.70 -11.25
CA GLY A 129 8.03 -10.00 -12.03
C GLY A 129 9.44 -10.34 -11.55
N ALA A 130 10.25 -9.32 -11.27
CA ALA A 130 11.62 -9.51 -10.81
C ALA A 130 11.76 -10.22 -9.46
N THR A 131 12.96 -10.75 -9.25
CA THR A 131 13.46 -11.18 -7.94
C THR A 131 14.76 -10.45 -7.67
N PHE A 132 14.88 -9.80 -6.51
CA PHE A 132 16.03 -8.97 -6.20
C PHE A 132 16.62 -9.25 -4.82
N GLY A 133 17.90 -8.91 -4.70
CA GLY A 133 18.71 -9.16 -3.51
C GLY A 133 19.04 -10.63 -3.25
N SER A 134 20.03 -10.85 -2.39
CA SER A 134 20.28 -12.17 -1.81
C SER A 134 19.28 -12.45 -0.67
N PRO A 135 19.00 -13.72 -0.33
CA PRO A 135 18.21 -14.06 0.86
C PRO A 135 18.73 -13.33 2.12
N SER A 136 17.89 -12.46 2.69
CA SER A 136 18.25 -11.54 3.78
C SER A 136 17.02 -11.24 4.64
N SER A 137 17.20 -10.61 5.80
CA SER A 137 16.10 -10.11 6.63
C SER A 137 15.74 -8.67 6.23
N THR A 138 15.08 -8.49 5.09
CA THR A 138 14.55 -7.18 4.67
C THR A 138 13.49 -6.74 5.68
N ARG A 139 13.54 -5.49 6.12
CA ARG A 139 12.59 -4.93 7.10
C ARG A 139 11.80 -3.74 6.60
N SER A 140 12.33 -3.06 5.60
CA SER A 140 11.66 -1.97 4.93
C SER A 140 12.19 -1.87 3.50
N LEU A 141 11.32 -1.40 2.62
CA LEU A 141 11.64 -0.99 1.27
C LEU A 141 11.20 0.48 1.15
N THR A 142 12.00 1.31 0.50
CA THR A 142 11.65 2.68 0.13
C THR A 142 11.92 2.85 -1.36
N LEU A 143 10.99 3.52 -2.04
CA LEU A 143 10.98 3.66 -3.49
C LEU A 143 11.24 5.11 -3.88
N ALA A 144 12.08 5.33 -4.88
CA ALA A 144 12.35 6.64 -5.49
C ALA A 144 13.15 6.44 -6.78
N ASP A 145 13.02 7.35 -7.74
CA ASP A 145 14.01 7.52 -8.81
C ASP A 145 15.22 8.27 -8.22
N LEU A 146 16.34 7.57 -8.00
CA LEU A 146 17.51 8.12 -7.31
C LEU A 146 18.58 8.66 -8.26
N ASP A 147 18.57 8.24 -9.52
CA ASP A 147 19.55 8.67 -10.52
C ASP A 147 18.96 9.56 -11.63
N GLY A 148 17.65 9.75 -11.64
CA GLY A 148 16.93 10.65 -12.54
C GLY A 148 16.66 10.05 -13.91
N ASP A 149 16.67 8.72 -14.04
CA ASP A 149 16.39 8.03 -15.30
C ASP A 149 14.89 7.84 -15.59
N GLY A 150 14.03 8.15 -14.61
CA GLY A 150 12.58 8.05 -14.70
C GLY A 150 12.03 6.68 -14.31
N HIS A 151 12.88 5.74 -13.88
CA HIS A 151 12.48 4.43 -13.37
C HIS A 151 12.54 4.38 -11.84
N THR A 152 11.66 3.58 -11.24
CA THR A 152 11.61 3.47 -9.78
C THR A 152 12.73 2.58 -9.24
N ASP A 153 13.64 3.15 -8.45
CA ASP A 153 14.63 2.37 -7.70
C ASP A 153 14.08 1.87 -6.36
N ILE A 154 14.71 0.81 -5.84
CA ILE A 154 14.35 0.20 -4.57
C ILE A 154 15.51 0.29 -3.58
N LEU A 155 15.33 1.02 -2.49
CA LEU A 155 16.21 0.96 -1.32
C LEU A 155 15.72 -0.12 -0.34
N ALA A 156 16.49 -1.20 -0.19
CA ALA A 156 16.21 -2.27 0.75
C ALA A 156 17.02 -2.14 2.04
N VAL A 157 16.31 -2.10 3.17
CA VAL A 157 16.90 -2.02 4.51
C VAL A 157 16.92 -3.40 5.16
N ASN A 158 18.11 -3.91 5.44
CA ASN A 158 18.35 -5.26 5.92
C ASN A 158 18.77 -5.28 7.39
N ARG A 159 18.16 -6.18 8.17
CA ARG A 159 18.55 -6.41 9.56
C ARG A 159 19.80 -7.29 9.63
N GLY A 160 20.89 -6.75 10.17
CA GLY A 160 22.14 -7.49 10.42
C GLY A 160 22.97 -7.77 9.16
N ARG A 161 22.68 -7.09 8.04
CA ARG A 161 23.42 -7.13 6.76
C ARG A 161 23.45 -5.73 6.15
N GLN A 162 24.22 -5.54 5.08
CA GLN A 162 24.24 -4.27 4.34
C GLN A 162 22.86 -3.94 3.74
N ASN A 163 22.57 -2.64 3.67
CA ASN A 163 21.46 -2.12 2.89
C ASN A 163 21.91 -1.98 1.43
N PHE A 164 20.97 -2.08 0.50
CA PHE A 164 21.26 -2.02 -0.93
C PHE A 164 20.25 -1.13 -1.64
N ILE A 165 20.73 -0.43 -2.66
CA ILE A 165 19.88 0.21 -3.68
C ILE A 165 19.89 -0.74 -4.88
N PHE A 166 18.71 -0.99 -5.44
CA PHE A 166 18.51 -1.72 -6.68
C PHE A 166 17.97 -0.72 -7.69
N GLN A 167 18.70 -0.55 -8.80
CA GLN A 167 18.28 0.34 -9.87
C GLN A 167 17.12 -0.28 -10.65
N GLY A 168 16.09 0.51 -10.92
CA GLY A 168 14.99 0.13 -11.81
C GLY A 168 15.38 0.29 -13.27
N ASP A 169 14.88 -0.58 -14.14
CA ASP A 169 15.08 -0.49 -15.60
C ASP A 169 13.76 -0.29 -16.37
N GLY A 170 12.64 -0.15 -15.66
CA GLY A 170 11.32 -0.03 -16.25
C GLY A 170 10.83 -1.31 -16.94
N ALA A 171 11.36 -2.49 -16.58
CA ALA A 171 10.93 -3.77 -17.17
C ALA A 171 10.33 -4.75 -16.16
N GLY A 172 10.22 -4.36 -14.88
CA GLY A 172 9.57 -5.13 -13.82
C GLY A 172 10.41 -6.19 -13.09
#